data_AF-A0A7W8L6X9-F1
#
_entry.id   AF-A0A7W8L6X9-F1
#
_cell.length_a   1.000
_cell.length_b   1.000
_cell.length_c   1.000
_cell.angle_alpha   90.00
_cell.angle_beta   90.00
_cell.angle_gamma   90.00
#
_symmetry.space_group_name_H-M   'P 1'
#
loop_
_entity.id
_entity.type
_entity.pdbx_description
1 polymer ?
#
loop_
_entity_poly.entity_id
_entity_poly.type
_entity_poly.pdbx_seq_one_letter_code
_entity_poly.pdbx_strand_id
1 'polypeptide(L)'
;MAARRRGTQLERLPVELRPSTVDEGFAIQRKVGDVLGREAGAWKCALPTADKVIAAPIYADLICRSVECSFSASSVRSTVKAEPELACFIKRDLPPRRYAYSEAEVLVRRP
;
A
#
# COMPACT_ATOMS: atom_id res chain seq x y z
N MET A 1 8.14 4.16 13.90
CA MET A 1 7.71 2.77 14.19
C MET A 1 6.84 2.66 15.43
N ALA A 2 7.28 3.19 16.58
CA ALA A 2 6.53 3.12 17.84
C ALA A 2 5.09 3.64 17.70
N ALA A 3 4.90 4.74 16.96
CA ALA A 3 3.57 5.28 16.68
C ALA A 3 2.68 4.34 15.86
N ARG A 4 3.24 3.67 14.84
CA ARG A 4 2.50 2.70 14.03
C ARG A 4 2.07 1.49 14.85
N ARG A 5 2.93 0.99 15.75
CA ARG A 5 2.62 -0.13 16.66
C ARG A 5 1.54 0.24 17.70
N ARG A 6 1.57 1.47 18.20
CA ARG A 6 0.59 1.97 19.20
C ARG A 6 -0.67 2.57 18.57
N GLY A 7 -0.76 2.64 17.24
CA GLY A 7 -1.86 3.30 16.55
C GLY A 7 -1.97 4.80 16.88
N THR A 8 -0.85 5.46 17.22
CA THR A 8 -0.81 6.89 17.54
C THR A 8 -0.45 7.73 16.33
N GLN A 9 -1.08 8.88 16.19
CA GLN A 9 -0.68 9.87 15.20
C GLN A 9 0.52 10.65 15.73
N LEU A 10 1.53 10.85 14.87
CA LEU A 10 2.65 11.75 15.16
C LEU A 10 2.39 13.11 14.52
N GLU A 11 3.08 14.13 15.02
CA GLU A 11 3.19 15.39 14.30
C GLU A 11 3.80 15.18 12.91
N ARG A 12 3.42 16.05 11.98
CA ARG A 12 3.99 16.03 10.64
C ARG A 12 5.49 16.31 10.74
N LEU A 13 6.29 15.56 9.99
CA LEU A 13 7.73 15.80 9.91
C LEU A 13 8.03 17.26 9.49
N PRO A 14 9.07 17.88 10.07
CA PRO A 14 9.63 19.16 9.58
C PRO A 14 9.93 19.08 8.08
N VAL A 15 9.90 20.22 7.37
CA VAL A 15 9.95 20.21 5.89
C VAL A 15 11.25 19.61 5.38
N GLU A 16 12.35 19.89 6.08
CA GLU A 16 13.70 19.40 5.88
C GLU A 16 13.87 17.88 6.09
N LEU A 17 12.90 17.22 6.75
CA LEU A 17 12.88 15.77 6.96
C LEU A 17 11.83 15.06 6.10
N ARG A 18 11.12 15.77 5.22
CA ARG A 18 10.14 15.15 4.31
C ARG A 18 10.86 14.57 3.09
N PRO A 19 10.39 13.43 2.55
CA PRO A 19 10.89 12.95 1.27
C PRO A 19 10.64 14.01 0.19
N SER A 20 11.70 14.31 -0.57
CA SER A 20 11.70 15.25 -1.67
C SER A 20 11.34 14.59 -3.01
N THR A 21 11.46 13.26 -3.07
CA THR A 21 11.16 12.46 -4.27
C THR A 21 10.20 11.30 -3.97
N VAL A 22 9.57 10.79 -5.03
CA VAL A 22 8.73 9.59 -4.98
C VAL A 22 9.54 8.37 -4.52
N ASP A 23 10.78 8.24 -5.01
CA ASP A 23 11.67 7.14 -4.64
C ASP A 23 12.05 7.17 -3.16
N GLU A 24 12.33 8.34 -2.59
CA GLU A 24 12.56 8.50 -1.15
C GLU A 24 11.32 8.12 -0.34
N GLY A 25 10.13 8.54 -0.80
CA GLY A 25 8.86 8.18 -0.19
C GLY A 25 8.65 6.66 -0.14
N PHE A 26 8.89 5.97 -1.27
CA PHE A 26 8.80 4.51 -1.34
C PHE A 26 9.88 3.80 -0.52
N ALA A 27 11.10 4.34 -0.47
CA ALA A 27 12.17 3.78 0.35
C ALA A 27 11.83 3.83 1.84
N ILE A 28 11.27 4.95 2.32
CA ILE A 28 10.78 5.08 3.70
C ILE A 28 9.63 4.10 3.94
N GLN A 29 8.65 4.02 3.04
CA GLN A 29 7.52 3.09 3.15
C GLN A 29 7.98 1.63 3.27
N ARG A 30 8.93 1.20 2.43
CA ARG A 30 9.53 -0.14 2.49
C ARG A 30 10.22 -0.37 3.83
N LYS A 31 11.05 0.60 4.27
CA LYS A 31 11.77 0.49 5.55
C LYS A 31 10.83 0.38 6.75
N VAL A 32 9.67 1.04 6.71
CA VAL A 32 8.62 0.87 7.72
C VAL A 32 8.12 -0.57 7.76
N GLY A 33 7.85 -1.18 6.60
CA GLY A 33 7.47 -2.59 6.51
C GLY A 33 8.54 -3.53 7.09
N ASP A 34 9.79 -3.34 6.68
CA ASP A 34 10.93 -4.16 7.14
C ASP A 34 11.07 -4.12 8.66
N VAL A 35 11.03 -2.92 9.27
CA VAL A 35 11.19 -2.76 10.73
C VAL A 35 9.97 -3.27 11.51
N LEU A 36 8.80 -3.34 10.87
CA LEU A 36 7.62 -3.98 11.45
C LEU A 36 7.65 -5.50 11.30
N GLY A 37 8.55 -6.05 10.46
CA GLY A 37 8.58 -7.47 10.12
C GLY A 37 7.33 -7.90 9.35
N ARG A 38 6.80 -7.01 8.49
CA ARG A 38 5.56 -7.27 7.76
C ARG A 38 5.81 -7.47 6.29
N GLU A 39 5.24 -8.54 5.77
CA GLU A 39 5.27 -8.88 4.36
C GLU A 39 4.08 -8.26 3.62
N ALA A 40 4.33 -7.71 2.43
CA ALA A 40 3.26 -7.23 1.57
C ALA A 40 2.52 -8.43 0.94
N GLY A 41 1.22 -8.55 1.19
CA GLY A 41 0.37 -9.58 0.56
C GLY A 41 -0.42 -9.06 -0.65
N ALA A 42 -0.57 -7.74 -0.76
CA ALA A 42 -1.20 -7.06 -1.89
C ALA A 42 -0.72 -5.59 -1.96
N TRP A 43 -1.16 -4.87 -2.98
CA TRP A 43 -0.88 -3.45 -3.16
C TRP A 43 -2.16 -2.69 -3.41
N LYS A 44 -2.30 -1.55 -2.74
CA LYS A 44 -3.30 -0.53 -3.04
C LYS A 44 -2.65 0.50 -3.94
N CYS A 45 -3.28 0.88 -5.03
CA CYS A 45 -2.85 1.99 -5.87
C CYS A 45 -4.01 2.94 -6.20
N ALA A 46 -3.65 4.15 -6.62
CA ALA A 46 -4.55 5.03 -7.35
C ALA A 46 -4.13 5.05 -8.83
N LEU A 47 -5.02 5.53 -9.70
CA LEU A 47 -4.66 5.81 -11.10
C LEU A 47 -3.51 6.84 -11.09
N PRO A 48 -2.33 6.51 -11.66
CA PRO A 48 -1.22 7.44 -11.66
C PRO A 48 -1.51 8.62 -12.59
N THR A 49 -1.11 9.82 -12.18
CA THR A 49 -1.07 11.02 -13.02
C THR A 49 0.39 11.36 -13.35
N ALA A 50 0.62 12.28 -14.28
CA ALA A 50 1.97 12.67 -14.69
C ALA A 50 2.84 13.18 -13.52
N ASP A 51 2.22 13.77 -12.51
CA ASP A 51 2.84 14.39 -11.35
C ASP A 51 2.74 13.55 -10.07
N LYS A 52 1.95 12.46 -10.07
CA LYS A 52 1.62 11.74 -8.84
C LYS A 52 1.51 10.24 -9.04
N VAL A 53 2.30 9.53 -8.24
CA VAL A 53 2.20 8.08 -8.08
C VAL A 53 1.75 7.79 -6.65
N ILE A 54 0.71 6.98 -6.49
CA ILE A 54 0.24 6.52 -5.17
C ILE A 54 0.18 5.00 -5.21
N ALA A 55 1.03 4.36 -4.40
CA ALA A 55 0.94 2.94 -4.12
C ALA A 55 1.37 2.66 -2.67
N ALA A 56 0.70 1.72 -2.01
CA ALA A 56 1.04 1.31 -0.66
C ALA A 56 0.86 -0.21 -0.49
N PRO A 57 1.72 -0.88 0.29
CA PRO A 57 1.55 -2.28 0.59
C PRO A 57 0.34 -2.48 1.50
N ILE A 58 -0.45 -3.50 1.19
CA ILE A 58 -1.39 -4.11 2.12
C ILE A 58 -0.66 -5.31 2.70
N TYR A 59 -0.40 -5.29 4.00
CA TYR A 59 0.34 -6.37 4.65
C TYR A 59 -0.50 -7.64 4.75
N ALA A 60 0.14 -8.80 4.54
CA ALA A 60 -0.54 -10.09 4.46
C ALA A 60 -1.36 -10.40 5.73
N ASP A 61 -0.87 -10.00 6.91
CA ASP A 61 -1.54 -10.15 8.21
C ASP A 61 -2.82 -9.30 8.36
N LEU A 62 -3.05 -8.34 7.46
CA LEU A 62 -4.22 -7.45 7.46
C LEU A 62 -5.26 -7.82 6.38
N ILE A 63 -5.00 -8.82 5.54
CA ILE A 63 -5.93 -9.23 4.47
C ILE A 63 -6.95 -10.21 5.03
N CYS A 64 -8.21 -9.77 5.12
CA CYS A 64 -9.34 -10.62 5.47
C CYS A 64 -10.01 -11.15 4.19
N ARG A 65 -10.32 -12.45 4.15
CA ARG A 65 -10.98 -13.12 3.02
C ARG A 65 -12.37 -13.68 3.34
N SER A 66 -12.83 -13.51 4.58
CA SER A 66 -14.17 -13.93 5.01
C SER A 66 -15.21 -12.86 4.70
N VAL A 67 -16.48 -13.26 4.73
CA VAL A 67 -17.63 -12.35 4.59
C VAL A 67 -17.70 -11.32 5.72
N GLU A 68 -17.19 -11.67 6.89
CA GLU A 68 -17.05 -10.80 8.05
C GLU A 68 -15.59 -10.45 8.28
N CYS A 69 -15.32 -9.18 8.58
CA CYS A 69 -14.00 -8.68 8.94
C CYS A 69 -14.13 -7.82 10.20
N SER A 70 -13.38 -8.16 11.24
CA SER A 70 -13.33 -7.38 12.48
C SER A 70 -12.06 -6.54 12.53
N PHE A 71 -12.20 -5.29 12.93
CA PHE A 71 -11.07 -4.37 13.11
C PHE A 71 -11.21 -3.66 14.45
N SER A 72 -10.09 -3.51 15.16
CA SER A 72 -10.04 -2.62 16.32
C SER A 72 -9.84 -1.20 15.83
N ALA A 73 -10.80 -0.31 16.11
CA ALA A 73 -10.52 1.12 16.03
C ALA A 73 -9.40 1.44 17.03
N SER A 74 -8.37 2.17 16.61
CA SER A 74 -7.39 2.69 17.57
C SER A 74 -8.03 3.84 18.33
N SER A 75 -7.57 4.10 19.55
CA SER A 75 -8.00 5.25 20.37
C SER A 75 -7.81 6.61 19.70
N VAL A 76 -7.07 6.68 18.58
CA VAL A 76 -6.77 7.92 17.84
C VAL A 76 -7.67 8.11 16.62
N ARG A 77 -8.34 7.07 16.11
CA ARG A 77 -9.35 7.18 15.05
C ARG A 77 -10.69 6.69 15.58
N SER A 78 -11.56 7.63 15.94
CA SER A 78 -12.94 7.35 16.38
C SER A 78 -13.82 6.74 15.28
N THR A 79 -13.40 6.83 14.01
CA THR A 79 -14.14 6.26 12.88
C THR A 79 -13.20 5.52 11.92
N VAL A 80 -13.69 4.40 11.40
CA VAL A 80 -13.09 3.65 10.30
C VAL A 80 -13.89 3.96 9.04
N LYS A 81 -13.20 4.28 7.95
CA LYS A 81 -13.82 4.50 6.64
C LYS A 81 -13.65 3.23 5.81
N ALA A 82 -14.73 2.81 5.15
CA ALA A 82 -14.71 1.76 4.16
C ALA A 82 -14.93 2.40 2.78
N GLU A 83 -14.13 1.98 1.80
CA GLU A 83 -14.22 2.42 0.40
C GLU A 83 -14.42 1.17 -0.48
N PRO A 84 -15.45 1.14 -1.36
CA PRO A 84 -15.64 0.01 -2.26
C PRO A 84 -14.62 0.07 -3.41
N GLU A 85 -13.94 -1.04 -3.68
CA GLU A 85 -12.91 -1.13 -4.71
C GLU A 85 -12.93 -2.47 -5.44
N LEU A 86 -12.32 -2.50 -6.63
CA LEU A 86 -12.04 -3.73 -7.37
C LEU A 86 -10.63 -4.22 -7.07
N ALA A 87 -10.51 -5.46 -6.59
CA ALA A 87 -9.23 -6.13 -6.43
C ALA A 87 -8.91 -6.97 -7.69
N CYS A 88 -7.76 -6.71 -8.31
CA CYS A 88 -7.27 -7.48 -9.45
C CYS A 88 -6.22 -8.49 -9.00
N PHE A 89 -6.41 -9.77 -9.37
CA PHE A 89 -5.44 -10.83 -9.10
C PHE A 89 -4.51 -11.00 -10.31
N ILE A 90 -3.22 -10.74 -10.11
CA ILE A 90 -2.19 -10.97 -11.12
C ILE A 90 -1.78 -12.45 -11.04
N LYS A 91 -2.10 -13.23 -12.09
CA LYS A 91 -1.89 -14.69 -12.10
C LYS A 91 -0.45 -15.14 -12.32
N ARG A 92 0.40 -14.24 -12.79
CA ARG A 92 1.81 -14.49 -13.11
C ARG A 92 2.63 -13.29 -12.69
N ASP A 93 3.88 -13.52 -12.35
CA ASP A 93 4.75 -12.41 -12.00
C ASP A 93 4.91 -11.44 -13.18
N LEU A 94 4.94 -10.15 -12.84
CA LEU A 94 5.27 -9.06 -13.75
C LEU A 94 6.61 -8.48 -13.29
N PRO A 95 7.75 -8.97 -13.83
CA PRO A 95 9.07 -8.51 -13.39
C PRO A 95 9.25 -7.00 -13.60
N PRO A 96 10.04 -6.31 -12.77
CA PRO A 96 10.29 -4.88 -12.94
C PRO A 96 10.99 -4.61 -14.28
N ARG A 97 10.55 -3.56 -14.98
CA ARG A 97 11.14 -3.13 -16.25
C ARG A 97 10.96 -1.62 -16.45
N ARG A 98 11.68 -1.06 -17.43
CA ARG A 98 11.70 0.39 -17.69
C ARG A 98 10.39 0.94 -18.25
N TYR A 99 9.65 0.12 -19.01
CA TYR A 99 8.44 0.55 -19.73
C TYR A 99 7.19 -0.16 -19.20
N ALA A 100 6.04 0.52 -19.21
CA ALA A 100 4.78 -0.04 -18.72
C ALA A 100 4.40 -1.33 -19.45
N TYR A 101 3.72 -2.25 -18.75
CA TYR A 101 3.07 -3.40 -19.37
C TYR A 101 1.90 -2.95 -20.25
N SER A 102 1.81 -3.50 -21.46
CA SER A 102 0.65 -3.33 -22.31
C SER A 102 -0.53 -4.14 -21.76
N GLU A 103 -1.75 -3.73 -22.14
CA GLU A 103 -2.96 -4.45 -21.75
C GLU A 103 -2.91 -5.93 -22.17
N ALA A 104 -2.43 -6.23 -23.38
CA ALA A 104 -2.31 -7.61 -23.87
C ALA A 104 -1.31 -8.45 -23.06
N GLU A 105 -0.28 -7.82 -22.47
CA GLU A 105 0.65 -8.53 -21.58
C GLU A 105 -0.02 -8.83 -20.23
N VAL A 106 -0.82 -7.91 -19.69
CA VAL A 106 -1.47 -8.09 -18.38
C VAL A 106 -2.68 -9.02 -18.46
N LEU A 107 -3.50 -8.86 -19.49
CA LEU A 107 -4.70 -9.65 -19.72
C LEU A 107 -4.33 -11.02 -20.29
N VAL A 108 -4.21 -12.01 -19.40
CA VAL A 108 -4.23 -13.41 -19.83
C VAL A 108 -5.66 -13.72 -20.29
N ARG A 109 -5.89 -13.81 -21.61
CA ARG A 109 -7.13 -14.37 -22.14
C ARG A 109 -7.27 -15.78 -21.60
N ARG A 110 -8.35 -16.05 -20.87
CA ARG A 110 -8.77 -17.43 -20.66
C ARG A 110 -9.17 -18.00 -22.04
N PRO A 111 -8.77 -19.24 -22.38
CA PRO A 111 -9.33 -19.93 -23.53
C PRO A 111 -10.85 -20.09 -23.40
#